data_AF-Q2K9H3-F1
#
_entry.id   AF-Q2K9H3-F1
#
_cell.length_a   1.000
_cell.length_b   1.000
_cell.length_c   1.000
_cell.angle_alpha   90.00
_cell.angle_beta   90.00
_cell.angle_gamma   90.00
#
_symmetry.space_group_name_H-M   'P 1'
#
loop_
_entity.id
_entity.type
_entity.pdbx_description
1 polymer ?
#
loop_
_entity_poly.entity_id
_entity_poly.type
_entity_poly.pdbx_seq_one_letter_code
_entity_poly.pdbx_strand_id
1 'polypeptide(L)'
;MPHSFEAVLENLPQGIVLLDSADTVTAFNSRALDILGLPDGALRRGMNIDGLPGTAECRAATCSRLTIGRRNTSQFALSDGRMISLTCAREREAGS
;
A
#
# COMPACT_ATOMS: atom_id res chain seq x y z
N MET A 1 2.59 26.04 10.43
CA MET A 1 1.94 25.36 9.30
C MET A 1 2.76 24.12 9.02
N PRO A 2 2.31 22.90 9.36
CA PRO A 2 3.14 21.73 9.19
C PRO A 2 3.18 21.40 7.69
N HIS A 3 4.34 21.62 7.07
CA HIS A 3 4.72 21.03 5.78
C HIS A 3 5.00 19.52 5.98
N SER A 4 4.09 18.80 6.63
CA SER A 4 4.30 17.41 6.96
C SER A 4 3.85 16.57 5.78
N PHE A 5 4.74 15.72 5.29
CA PHE A 5 4.52 14.67 4.30
C PHE A 5 3.14 13.99 4.42
N GLU A 6 2.64 13.78 5.64
CA GLU A 6 1.28 13.29 5.93
C GLU A 6 0.15 14.13 5.29
N ALA A 7 0.21 15.46 5.33
CA ALA A 7 -0.81 16.31 4.72
C ALA A 7 -0.83 16.21 3.19
N VAL A 8 0.32 15.99 2.57
CA VAL A 8 0.42 15.75 1.13
C VAL A 8 -0.18 14.39 0.78
N LEU A 9 0.18 13.34 1.54
CA LEU A 9 -0.37 12.00 1.35
C LEU A 9 -1.89 11.95 1.51
N GLU A 10 -2.46 12.70 2.45
CA GLU A 10 -3.92 12.76 2.69
C GLU A 10 -4.68 13.41 1.53
N ASN A 11 -4.07 14.35 0.79
CA ASN A 11 -4.73 15.02 -0.33
C ASN A 11 -4.56 14.28 -1.67
N LEU A 12 -3.78 13.21 -1.71
CA LEU A 12 -3.64 12.42 -2.93
C LEU A 12 -4.92 11.60 -3.18
N PRO A 13 -5.39 11.52 -4.44
CA PRO A 13 -6.55 10.69 -4.77
C PRO A 13 -6.26 9.20 -4.63
N GLN A 14 -4.99 8.82 -4.45
CA GLN A 14 -4.50 7.46 -4.33
C GLN A 14 -4.41 7.02 -2.86
N GLY A 15 -4.70 5.75 -2.60
CA GLY A 15 -4.49 5.12 -1.31
C GLY A 15 -3.04 4.66 -1.20
N ILE A 16 -2.35 5.08 -0.13
CA ILE A 16 -0.94 4.75 0.10
C ILE A 16 -0.85 4.01 1.43
N VAL A 17 -0.14 2.89 1.40
CA VAL A 17 0.24 2.11 2.58
C VAL A 17 1.72 1.86 2.49
N LEU A 18 2.46 2.24 3.53
CA LEU A 18 3.88 2.01 3.67
C LEU A 18 4.11 0.85 4.62
N LEU A 19 5.02 -0.04 4.22
CA LEU A 19 5.33 -1.28 4.92
C LEU A 19 6.82 -1.32 5.22
N ASP A 20 7.15 -1.85 6.38
CA ASP A 20 8.51 -2.27 6.69
C ASP A 20 8.83 -3.63 6.04
N SER A 21 10.11 -4.04 6.09
CA SER A 21 10.61 -5.34 5.64
C SER A 21 9.86 -6.55 6.23
N ALA A 22 9.19 -6.39 7.38
CA ALA A 22 8.36 -7.41 8.02
C ALA A 22 6.86 -7.33 7.67
N ASP A 23 6.49 -6.70 6.54
CA ASP A 23 5.08 -6.53 6.11
C ASP A 23 4.21 -5.83 7.18
N THR A 24 4.84 -4.96 7.97
CA THR A 24 4.21 -4.21 9.06
C THR A 24 3.93 -2.78 8.62
N VAL A 25 2.71 -2.30 8.86
CA VAL A 25 2.27 -0.96 8.43
C VAL A 25 3.01 0.11 9.23
N THR A 26 3.81 0.94 8.55
CA THR A 26 4.53 2.06 9.16
C THR A 26 3.77 3.37 8.96
N ALA A 27 3.10 3.53 7.82
CA ALA A 27 2.24 4.67 7.52
C ALA A 27 1.12 4.27 6.55
N PHE A 28 0.02 5.01 6.58
CA PHE A 28 -1.04 4.91 5.58
C PHE A 28 -1.81 6.23 5.54
N ASN A 29 -2.53 6.49 4.45
CA ASN A 29 -3.47 7.60 4.37
C ASN A 29 -4.92 7.13 4.51
N SER A 30 -5.81 8.04 4.90
CA SER A 30 -7.25 7.74 5.04
C SER A 30 -7.86 7.25 3.72
N ARG A 31 -7.33 7.73 2.59
CA ARG A 31 -7.74 7.30 1.25
C ARG A 31 -7.53 5.81 0.99
N ALA A 32 -6.54 5.17 1.63
CA ALA A 32 -6.34 3.72 1.52
C ALA A 32 -7.53 2.93 2.09
N LEU A 33 -8.07 3.36 3.23
CA LEU A 33 -9.25 2.73 3.84
C LEU A 33 -10.49 2.86 2.93
N ASP A 34 -10.72 4.05 2.39
CA ASP A 34 -11.84 4.36 1.47
C ASP A 34 -11.79 3.50 0.19
N ILE A 35 -10.62 3.42 -0.45
CA ILE A 35 -10.42 2.62 -1.66
C ILE A 35 -10.61 1.14 -1.36
N LEU A 36 -10.03 0.64 -0.28
CA LEU A 36 -10.14 -0.77 0.11
C LEU A 36 -11.53 -1.12 0.69
N GLY A 37 -12.37 -0.12 0.99
CA GLY A 37 -13.68 -0.31 1.60
C GLY A 37 -13.58 -0.83 3.04
N LEU A 38 -12.51 -0.49 3.74
CA LEU A 38 -12.24 -0.95 5.09
C LEU A 38 -12.83 0.03 6.12
N PRO A 39 -13.39 -0.48 7.24
CA PRO A 39 -13.88 0.39 8.30
C PRO A 39 -12.71 1.12 9.00
N ASP A 40 -13.03 2.21 9.70
CA ASP A 40 -12.05 2.92 10.51
C ASP A 40 -11.42 1.97 11.54
N GLY A 41 -10.10 2.10 11.73
CA GLY A 41 -9.34 1.23 12.62
C GLY A 41 -9.07 -0.18 12.09
N ALA A 42 -9.49 -0.54 10.88
CA ALA A 42 -9.06 -1.77 10.21
C ALA A 42 -7.58 -1.75 9.79
N LEU A 43 -7.06 -0.56 9.43
CA LEU A 43 -5.62 -0.31 9.24
C LEU A 43 -5.08 0.49 10.44
N ARG A 44 -3.96 0.03 10.99
CA ARG A 44 -3.28 0.66 12.13
C ARG A 44 -1.77 0.57 11.95
N ARG A 45 -1.04 1.61 12.38
CA ARG A 45 0.42 1.55 12.43
C ARG A 45 0.84 0.43 13.39
N GLY A 46 1.84 -0.35 13.00
CA GLY A 46 2.36 -1.50 13.76
C GLY A 46 1.59 -2.80 13.57
N MET A 47 0.50 -2.83 12.79
CA MET A 47 -0.18 -4.08 12.45
C MET A 47 0.52 -4.77 11.27
N ASN A 48 0.44 -6.10 11.23
CA ASN A 48 0.78 -6.85 10.04
C ASN A 48 -0.35 -6.74 9.01
N ILE A 49 0.00 -6.67 7.73
CA ILE A 49 -1.02 -6.53 6.68
C ILE A 49 -1.75 -7.84 6.35
N ASP A 50 -1.28 -8.99 6.83
CA ASP A 50 -1.85 -10.29 6.45
C ASP A 50 -3.38 -10.34 6.64
N GLY A 51 -4.07 -10.88 5.64
CA GLY A 51 -5.54 -10.91 5.59
C GLY A 51 -6.21 -9.64 5.05
N LEU A 52 -5.47 -8.54 4.82
CA LEU A 52 -6.01 -7.38 4.10
C LEU A 52 -6.09 -7.65 2.58
N PRO A 53 -7.06 -7.02 1.88
CA PRO A 53 -7.12 -7.06 0.43
C PRO A 53 -5.86 -6.43 -0.20
N GLY A 54 -5.27 -7.09 -1.22
CA GLY A 54 -4.07 -6.59 -1.91
C GLY A 54 -2.74 -7.10 -1.38
N THR A 55 -2.75 -7.85 -0.27
CA THR A 55 -1.55 -8.30 0.44
C THR A 55 -0.83 -9.42 -0.30
N ALA A 56 -1.58 -10.36 -0.85
CA ALA A 56 -1.05 -11.44 -1.69
C ALA A 56 -0.39 -10.86 -2.95
N GLU A 57 -0.97 -9.81 -3.53
CA GLU A 57 -0.48 -9.11 -4.70
C GLU A 57 0.79 -8.33 -4.41
N CYS A 58 0.87 -7.67 -3.25
CA CYS A 58 2.08 -6.96 -2.85
C CYS A 58 3.23 -7.93 -2.51
N ARG A 59 2.93 -9.04 -1.83
CA ARG A 59 3.92 -10.12 -1.59
C ARG A 59 4.36 -10.79 -2.89
N ALA A 60 3.45 -11.01 -3.83
CA ALA A 60 3.78 -11.54 -5.16
C ALA A 60 4.66 -10.56 -5.95
N ALA A 61 4.43 -9.25 -5.84
CA ALA A 61 5.29 -8.22 -6.41
C ALA A 61 6.71 -8.27 -5.81
N THR A 62 6.84 -8.58 -4.52
CA THR A 62 8.14 -8.81 -3.84
C THR A 62 8.89 -10.06 -4.35
N CYS A 63 8.17 -11.10 -4.76
CA CYS A 63 8.76 -12.32 -5.33
C CYS A 63 9.23 -12.16 -6.78
N SER A 64 8.65 -11.22 -7.54
CA SER A 64 9.12 -10.97 -8.91
C SER A 64 10.35 -10.06 -8.86
N ARG A 65 11.51 -10.65 -9.14
CA ARG A 65 12.78 -9.97 -9.38
C ARG A 65 12.50 -8.75 -10.26
N LEU A 66 12.48 -7.55 -9.66
CA LEU A 66 12.17 -6.28 -10.33
C LEU A 66 13.23 -6.00 -11.41
N THR A 67 13.04 -6.59 -12.59
CA THR A 67 13.70 -6.16 -13.81
C THR A 67 13.08 -4.82 -14.18
N ILE A 68 13.95 -3.80 -14.24
CA ILE A 68 13.64 -2.45 -14.69
C ILE A 68 12.80 -2.56 -15.97
N GLY A 69 11.52 -2.17 -15.90
CA GLY A 69 10.63 -2.10 -17.07
C GLY A 69 9.37 -2.98 -17.08
N ARG A 70 9.09 -3.84 -16.08
CA ARG A 70 7.83 -4.60 -16.04
C ARG A 70 6.80 -3.97 -15.08
N ARG A 71 5.53 -3.92 -15.52
CA ARG A 71 4.36 -3.42 -14.78
C ARG A 71 4.35 -4.02 -13.36
N ASN A 72 4.60 -3.18 -12.36
CA ASN A 72 4.45 -3.48 -10.93
C ASN A 72 3.03 -3.19 -10.42
N THR A 73 2.10 -2.95 -11.34
CA THR A 73 0.69 -2.74 -11.07
C THR A 73 -0.07 -4.05 -11.26
N SER A 74 -0.59 -4.60 -10.16
CA SER A 74 -1.55 -5.69 -10.12
C SER A 74 -2.96 -5.13 -10.06
N GLN A 75 -3.93 -5.82 -10.67
CA GLN A 75 -5.35 -5.47 -10.53
C GLN A 75 -6.07 -6.61 -9.82
N PHE A 76 -6.92 -6.28 -8.85
CA PHE A 76 -7.73 -7.26 -8.14
C PHE A 76 -9.07 -6.67 -7.70
N ALA A 77 -10.06 -7.55 -7.55
CA ALA A 77 -11.41 -7.17 -7.18
C ALA A 77 -11.56 -7.21 -5.66
N LEU A 78 -12.15 -6.16 -5.10
CA LEU A 78 -12.59 -6.15 -3.71
C LEU A 78 -13.84 -7.02 -3.55
N SER A 79 -14.15 -7.40 -2.31
CA SER A 79 -15.37 -8.16 -1.99
C SER A 79 -16.67 -7.45 -2.40
N ASP A 80 -16.61 -6.13 -2.54
CA ASP A 80 -17.70 -5.26 -2.99
C ASP A 80 -17.81 -5.16 -4.55
N GLY A 81 -16.96 -5.87 -5.29
CA GLY A 81 -16.95 -5.89 -6.76
C GLY A 81 -16.21 -4.72 -7.41
N ARG A 82 -15.74 -3.74 -6.63
CA ARG A 82 -14.85 -2.66 -7.12
C ARG A 82 -13.50 -3.23 -7.57
N MET A 83 -13.06 -2.86 -8.77
CA MET A 83 -11.75 -3.21 -9.30
C MET A 83 -10.72 -2.18 -8.86
N ILE A 84 -9.64 -2.62 -8.21
CA ILE A 84 -8.57 -1.72 -7.80
C ILE A 84 -7.24 -2.10 -8.45
N SER A 85 -6.47 -1.08 -8.80
CA SER A 85 -5.10 -1.22 -9.27
C SER A 85 -4.16 -0.92 -8.11
N LEU A 86 -3.33 -1.91 -7.75
CA LEU A 86 -2.33 -1.82 -6.70
C LEU A 86 -0.95 -1.82 -7.32
N THR A 87 -0.19 -0.78 -7.02
CA THR A 87 1.20 -0.64 -7.46
C THR A 87 2.11 -0.77 -6.26
N CYS A 88 2.95 -1.80 -6.24
CA CYS A 88 3.97 -1.94 -5.19
C CYS A 88 5.31 -1.41 -5.71
N ALA A 89 5.82 -0.40 -5.00
CA ALA A 89 7.15 0.14 -5.20
C ALA A 89 7.98 -0.20 -3.97
N ARG A 90 9.10 -0.90 -4.19
CA ARG A 90 10.08 -1.11 -3.13
C ARG A 90 11.05 0.05 -3.18
N GLU A 91 11.06 0.87 -2.14
CA GLU A 91 12.22 1.72 -1.90
C GLU A 91 13.38 0.79 -1.58
N ARG A 92 14.41 0.78 -2.43
CA ARG A 92 15.69 0.24 -1.98
C ARG A 92 16.23 1.28 -1.01
N GLU A 93 16.42 0.90 0.25
CA GLU A 93 17.26 1.70 1.13
C GLU A 93 18.57 1.94 0.38
N ALA A 94 18.84 3.22 0.08
CA ALA A 94 20.07 3.62 -0.56
C ALA A 94 21.19 3.28 0.41
N GLY A 95 21.85 2.14 0.18
CA GLY A 95 23.01 1.72 0.93
C GLY A 95 24.05 2.83 0.91
N SER A 96 24.46 3.26 2.10
CA SER A 96 25.57 4.17 2.32
C SER A 96 26.90 3.55 1.93
#